data_AF-A0A9P6TTJ5-F1
#
_entry.id   AF-A0A9P6TTJ5-F1
#
_cell.length_a   1.000
_cell.length_b   1.000
_cell.length_c   1.000
_cell.angle_alpha   90.00
_cell.angle_beta   90.00
_cell.angle_gamma   90.00
#
_symmetry.space_group_name_H-M   'P 1'
#
loop_
_entity.id
_entity.type
_entity.pdbx_description
1 polymer ?
#
loop_
_entity_poly.entity_id
_entity_poly.type
_entity_poly.pdbx_seq_one_letter_code
_entity_poly.pdbx_strand_id
1 'polypeptide(L)'
;MSYGIAKAIKDYIPKYQEQLKQMKKNNDSIIGYCRKSCTSEDDEARVRLLQSMANKLKARSLVDRVYVSPYSMANGKIRSRDFSRDYDLSGMEDITGTTQDMISYISITPNVSHVVLDFAGLTTDVNDLKQFLL
;
A
#
# COMPACT_ATOMS: atom_id res chain seq x y z
N MET A 1 25.32 4.24 -24.61
CA MET A 1 24.37 3.38 -23.87
C MET A 1 23.91 3.99 -22.53
N SER A 2 24.73 4.76 -21.79
CA SER A 2 24.35 5.31 -20.46
C SER A 2 23.31 6.44 -20.48
N TYR A 3 23.25 7.26 -21.53
CA TYR A 3 22.30 8.38 -21.62
C TYR A 3 20.83 7.93 -21.60
N GLY A 4 20.51 6.79 -22.21
CA GLY A 4 19.15 6.24 -22.24
C GLY A 4 18.65 5.80 -20.86
N ILE A 5 19.53 5.18 -20.06
CA ILE A 5 19.20 4.72 -18.70
C ILE A 5 18.99 5.91 -17.76
N ALA A 6 19.89 6.90 -17.79
CA ALA A 6 19.78 8.10 -16.97
C ALA A 6 18.48 8.87 -17.23
N LYS A 7 18.11 9.01 -18.52
CA LYS A 7 16.83 9.63 -18.91
C LYS A 7 15.63 8.80 -18.44
N ALA A 8 15.67 7.48 -18.58
CA ALA A 8 14.59 6.60 -18.13
C ALA A 8 14.34 6.72 -16.61
N ILE A 9 15.41 6.77 -15.81
CA ILE A 9 15.31 6.95 -14.35
C ILE A 9 14.70 8.31 -14.01
N LYS A 10 15.21 9.40 -14.61
CA LYS A 10 14.71 10.76 -14.38
C LYS A 10 13.24 10.90 -14.74
N ASP A 11 12.83 10.33 -15.87
CA ASP A 11 11.49 10.48 -16.40
C ASP A 11 10.47 9.51 -15.77
N TYR A 12 10.91 8.49 -15.02
CA TYR A 12 10.04 7.44 -14.51
C TYR A 12 8.94 7.99 -13.59
N ILE A 13 9.29 8.77 -12.56
CA ILE A 13 8.32 9.28 -11.58
C ILE A 13 7.28 10.20 -12.24
N PRO A 14 7.67 11.21 -13.05
CA PRO A 14 6.69 12.06 -13.73
C PRO A 14 5.74 11.27 -14.64
N LYS A 15 6.26 10.32 -15.43
CA LYS A 15 5.43 9.49 -16.33
C LYS A 15 4.47 8.60 -15.56
N TYR A 16 4.95 7.98 -14.48
CA TYR A 16 4.13 7.14 -13.60
C TYR A 16 3.02 7.97 -12.93
N GLN A 17 3.33 9.16 -12.42
CA GLN A 17 2.33 10.04 -11.83
C GLN A 17 1.30 10.52 -12.86
N GLU A 18 1.69 10.77 -14.11
CA GLU A 18 0.75 11.15 -15.18
C GLU A 18 -0.23 10.01 -15.50
N GLN A 19 0.24 8.77 -15.52
CA GLN A 19 -0.62 7.58 -15.69
C GLN A 19 -1.68 7.52 -14.57
N LEU A 20 -1.26 7.69 -13.31
CA LEU A 20 -2.19 7.67 -12.17
C LEU A 20 -3.19 8.84 -12.21
N LYS A 21 -2.77 10.03 -12.62
CA LYS A 21 -3.68 11.16 -12.83
C LYS A 21 -4.72 10.85 -13.90
N GLN A 22 -4.33 10.18 -14.99
CA GLN A 22 -5.27 9.79 -16.02
C GLN A 22 -6.27 8.74 -15.53
N MET A 23 -5.82 7.77 -14.73
CA MET A 23 -6.70 6.80 -14.06
C MET A 23 -7.72 7.51 -13.16
N LYS A 24 -7.28 8.46 -12.34
CA LYS A 24 -8.19 9.29 -11.52
C LYS A 24 -9.20 10.08 -12.34
N LYS A 25 -8.80 10.65 -13.47
CA LYS A 25 -9.73 11.34 -14.41
C LYS A 25 -10.78 10.38 -14.98
N ASN A 26 -10.46 9.10 -15.06
CA ASN A 26 -11.38 8.03 -15.48
C ASN A 26 -12.18 7.45 -14.30
N ASN A 27 -12.22 8.14 -13.16
CA ASN A 27 -12.91 7.74 -11.92
C ASN A 27 -12.34 6.50 -11.22
N ASP A 28 -11.07 6.14 -11.46
CA ASP A 28 -10.40 5.15 -10.63
C ASP A 28 -10.00 5.76 -9.28
N SER A 29 -10.31 5.06 -8.18
CA SER A 29 -9.76 5.39 -6.87
C SER A 29 -8.40 4.73 -6.70
N ILE A 30 -7.36 5.52 -6.44
CA ILE A 30 -6.00 4.99 -6.27
C ILE A 30 -5.72 4.85 -4.78
N ILE A 31 -5.65 3.62 -4.29
CA ILE A 31 -5.34 3.35 -2.88
C ILE A 31 -3.91 2.85 -2.72
N GLY A 32 -3.23 3.31 -1.68
CA GLY A 32 -1.92 2.81 -1.26
C GLY A 32 -2.04 1.82 -0.12
N TYR A 33 -1.19 0.80 -0.11
CA TYR A 33 -1.08 -0.13 1.03
C TYR A 33 0.37 -0.40 1.41
N CYS A 34 0.63 -0.39 2.72
CA CYS A 34 1.91 -0.83 3.27
C CYS A 34 1.72 -1.80 4.43
N ARG A 35 2.59 -2.80 4.51
CA ARG A 35 2.58 -3.83 5.55
C ARG A 35 3.94 -3.93 6.21
N LYS A 36 3.96 -4.27 7.50
CA LYS A 36 5.15 -4.71 8.23
C LYS A 36 5.00 -6.14 8.73
N SER A 37 6.06 -6.93 8.52
CA SER A 37 6.15 -8.31 8.99
C SER A 37 6.27 -8.39 10.51
N CYS A 38 5.98 -9.57 11.04
CA CYS A 38 6.09 -9.90 12.45
C CYS A 38 7.56 -10.06 12.86
N THR A 39 8.27 -8.95 12.98
CA THR A 39 9.69 -8.88 13.38
C THR A 39 9.85 -8.25 14.77
N SER A 40 11.06 -8.33 15.33
CA SER A 40 11.32 -8.01 16.74
C SER A 40 11.42 -6.52 17.07
N GLU A 41 11.22 -5.61 16.10
CA GLU A 41 11.13 -4.19 16.43
C GLU A 41 9.94 -3.89 17.34
N ASP A 42 10.12 -2.89 18.20
CA ASP A 42 9.06 -2.34 19.03
C ASP A 42 7.99 -1.62 18.18
N ASP A 43 6.87 -1.30 18.82
CA ASP A 43 5.71 -0.72 18.14
C ASP A 43 5.98 0.70 17.64
N GLU A 44 6.78 1.51 18.34
CA GLU A 44 7.13 2.87 17.93
C GLU A 44 7.97 2.86 16.65
N ALA A 45 9.00 2.02 16.60
CA ALA A 45 9.84 1.81 15.43
C ALA A 45 9.01 1.31 14.25
N ARG A 46 8.07 0.38 14.50
CA ARG A 46 7.14 -0.14 13.49
C ARG A 46 6.24 0.95 12.91
N VAL A 47 5.61 1.77 13.76
CA VAL A 47 4.78 2.92 13.36
C VAL A 47 5.60 3.91 12.52
N ARG A 48 6.80 4.27 12.97
CA ARG A 48 7.71 5.16 12.22
C ARG A 48 8.07 4.60 10.84
N LEU A 49 8.33 3.30 10.74
CA LEU A 49 8.64 2.64 9.47
C LEU A 49 7.43 2.63 8.52
N LEU A 50 6.24 2.33 9.03
CA LEU A 50 5.00 2.40 8.25
C LEU A 50 4.73 3.82 7.76
N GLN A 51 4.97 4.84 8.60
CA GLN A 51 4.82 6.24 8.20
C GLN A 51 5.75 6.58 7.04
N SER A 52 7.01 6.13 7.09
CA SER A 52 7.95 6.30 5.97
C SER A 52 7.44 5.65 4.68
N MET A 53 6.84 4.46 4.78
CA MET A 53 6.25 3.77 3.63
C MET A 53 5.01 4.50 3.09
N ALA A 54 4.13 4.98 3.98
CA ALA A 54 2.95 5.77 3.63
C ALA A 54 3.35 7.06 2.89
N ASN A 55 4.32 7.80 3.44
CA ASN A 55 4.84 9.03 2.82
C ASN A 55 5.40 8.77 1.41
N LYS A 56 6.11 7.64 1.21
CA LYS A 56 6.61 7.24 -0.12
C LYS A 56 5.48 6.94 -1.09
N LEU A 57 4.43 6.24 -0.65
CA LEU A 57 3.25 5.96 -1.49
C LEU A 57 2.56 7.26 -1.91
N LYS A 58 2.38 8.21 -1.00
CA LYS A 58 1.81 9.52 -1.33
C LYS A 58 2.66 10.30 -2.31
N ALA A 59 3.95 10.46 -2.01
CA ALA A 59 4.86 11.24 -2.84
C ALA A 59 5.02 10.65 -4.25
N ARG A 60 5.16 9.32 -4.37
CA ARG A 60 5.40 8.65 -5.65
C ARG A 60 4.12 8.37 -6.43
N SER A 61 3.06 7.94 -5.74
CA SER A 61 1.88 7.33 -6.38
C SER A 61 0.61 8.16 -6.20
N LEU A 62 0.68 9.37 -5.63
CA LEU A 62 -0.45 10.29 -5.53
C LEU A 62 -1.72 9.62 -4.99
N VAL A 63 -1.60 8.69 -4.06
CA VAL A 63 -2.73 7.86 -3.61
C VAL A 63 -3.79 8.72 -2.90
N ASP A 64 -5.06 8.40 -3.10
CA ASP A 64 -6.21 9.05 -2.46
C ASP A 64 -6.37 8.62 -1.00
N ARG A 65 -6.01 7.37 -0.71
CA ARG A 65 -6.14 6.72 0.59
C ARG A 65 -4.91 5.87 0.86
N VAL A 66 -4.52 5.75 2.12
CA VAL A 66 -3.41 4.88 2.54
C VAL A 66 -3.88 3.94 3.62
N TYR A 67 -3.80 2.64 3.37
CA TYR A 67 -4.11 1.61 4.35
C TYR A 67 -2.83 0.92 4.82
N VAL A 68 -2.82 0.49 6.07
CA VAL A 68 -1.64 -0.11 6.68
C VAL A 68 -1.95 -1.44 7.34
N SER A 69 -0.97 -2.33 7.41
CA SER A 69 -1.02 -3.52 8.26
C SER A 69 0.25 -3.60 9.08
N PRO A 70 0.21 -3.23 10.37
CA PRO A 70 1.43 -3.07 11.15
C PRO A 70 2.14 -4.38 11.44
N TYR A 71 1.41 -5.48 11.51
CA TYR A 71 1.95 -6.75 11.96
C TYR A 71 1.19 -7.91 11.36
N SER A 72 1.63 -8.31 10.18
CA SER A 72 1.10 -9.48 9.52
C SER A 72 2.19 -10.14 8.71
N MET A 73 2.17 -11.46 8.60
CA MET A 73 3.13 -12.19 7.80
C MET A 73 2.86 -11.99 6.30
N ALA A 74 3.91 -11.99 5.49
CA ALA A 74 3.77 -11.82 4.03
C ALA A 74 2.94 -12.93 3.38
N ASN A 75 3.04 -14.16 3.90
CA ASN A 75 2.23 -15.32 3.50
C ASN A 75 0.96 -15.50 4.34
N GLY A 76 0.65 -14.56 5.23
CA GLY A 76 -0.59 -14.57 6.00
C GLY A 76 -1.76 -14.11 5.14
N LYS A 77 -2.92 -14.77 5.32
CA LYS A 77 -4.15 -14.48 4.56
C LYS A 77 -4.53 -13.01 4.67
N ILE A 78 -4.76 -12.34 3.54
CA ILE A 78 -5.09 -10.91 3.49
C ILE A 78 -6.36 -10.62 4.30
N ARG A 79 -7.39 -11.46 4.13
CA ARG A 79 -8.70 -11.28 4.77
C ARG A 79 -8.65 -11.30 6.30
N SER A 80 -7.65 -11.97 6.90
CA SER A 80 -7.55 -12.12 8.35
C SER A 80 -6.52 -11.20 9.02
N ARG A 81 -5.90 -10.27 8.27
CA ARG A 81 -4.90 -9.36 8.83
C ARG A 81 -5.54 -8.39 9.80
N ASP A 82 -4.77 -7.98 10.80
CA ASP A 82 -5.15 -6.97 11.80
C ASP A 82 -6.31 -7.40 12.74
N PHE A 83 -6.75 -8.67 12.73
CA PHE A 83 -7.71 -9.18 13.74
C PHE A 83 -7.07 -9.60 15.05
N SER A 84 -5.79 -10.00 15.03
CA SER A 84 -5.15 -10.64 16.18
C SER A 84 -4.64 -9.66 17.22
N ARG A 85 -4.48 -8.39 16.86
CA ARG A 85 -3.89 -7.35 17.71
C ARG A 85 -4.31 -5.97 17.20
N ASP A 86 -4.86 -5.17 18.09
CA ASP A 86 -5.04 -3.75 17.85
C ASP A 86 -3.68 -3.04 17.98
N TYR A 87 -3.35 -2.25 16.97
CA TYR A 87 -2.19 -1.38 16.97
C TYR A 87 -2.65 0.06 17.17
N ASP A 88 -1.97 0.77 18.05
CA ASP A 88 -2.16 2.22 18.16
C ASP A 88 -1.56 2.89 16.93
N LEU A 89 -2.42 3.36 16.04
CA LEU A 89 -2.06 4.11 14.84
C LEU A 89 -2.20 5.62 15.02
N SER A 90 -2.50 6.10 16.23
CA SER A 90 -2.73 7.54 16.49
C SER A 90 -1.50 8.40 16.19
N GLY A 91 -0.29 7.83 16.29
CA GLY A 91 0.96 8.48 15.91
C GLY A 91 1.24 8.51 14.40
N MET A 92 0.38 7.90 13.59
CA MET A 92 0.48 7.96 12.13
C MET A 92 -0.34 9.13 11.59
N GLU A 93 0.31 9.91 10.73
CA GLU A 93 -0.36 10.94 9.98
C GLU A 93 -0.82 10.37 8.65
N ASP A 94 -1.93 10.92 8.15
CA ASP A 94 -2.20 10.88 6.73
C ASP A 94 -2.52 9.45 6.21
N ILE A 95 -2.85 8.53 7.12
CA ILE A 95 -3.39 7.21 6.84
C ILE A 95 -4.93 7.21 6.89
N THR A 96 -5.53 6.22 6.26
CA THR A 96 -6.98 6.02 6.18
C THR A 96 -7.46 4.91 7.11
N GLY A 97 -6.64 3.89 7.36
CA GLY A 97 -7.00 2.80 8.27
C GLY A 97 -6.15 1.55 8.08
N THR A 98 -6.68 0.44 8.59
CA THR A 98 -6.08 -0.89 8.59
C THR A 98 -6.36 -1.67 7.29
N THR A 99 -5.92 -2.93 7.22
CA THR A 99 -6.33 -3.85 6.14
C THR A 99 -7.85 -4.07 6.14
N GLN A 100 -8.50 -4.09 7.30
CA GLN A 100 -9.95 -4.32 7.38
C GLN A 100 -10.74 -3.12 6.85
N ASP A 101 -10.27 -1.91 7.11
CA ASP A 101 -10.84 -0.69 6.53
C ASP A 101 -10.66 -0.67 5.00
N MET A 102 -9.52 -1.16 4.52
CA MET A 102 -9.27 -1.32 3.08
C MET A 102 -10.26 -2.32 2.47
N ILE A 103 -10.44 -3.49 3.07
CA ILE A 103 -11.36 -4.53 2.59
C ILE A 103 -12.80 -3.98 2.53
N SER A 104 -13.19 -3.26 3.59
CA SER A 104 -14.50 -2.62 3.64
C SER A 104 -14.66 -1.60 2.51
N TYR A 105 -13.64 -0.76 2.27
CA TYR A 105 -13.66 0.22 1.20
C TYR A 105 -13.75 -0.40 -0.20
N ILE A 106 -12.92 -1.39 -0.52
CA ILE A 106 -12.90 -2.02 -1.85
C ILE A 106 -14.17 -2.83 -2.13
N SER A 107 -14.84 -3.35 -1.11
CA SER A 107 -16.06 -4.15 -1.29
C SER A 107 -17.27 -3.33 -1.75
N ILE A 108 -17.25 -2.01 -1.50
CA ILE A 108 -18.34 -1.10 -1.87
C ILE A 108 -17.94 -0.07 -2.92
N THR A 109 -16.64 0.03 -3.24
CA THR A 109 -16.11 1.03 -4.17
C THR A 109 -15.74 0.37 -5.49
N PRO A 110 -16.41 0.69 -6.61
CA PRO A 110 -16.00 0.22 -7.92
C PRO A 110 -14.68 0.89 -8.35
N ASN A 111 -13.97 0.27 -9.29
CA ASN A 111 -12.80 0.85 -9.96
C ASN A 111 -11.69 1.29 -8.98
N VAL A 112 -11.28 0.39 -8.09
CA VAL A 112 -10.16 0.63 -7.18
C VAL A 112 -8.88 0.07 -7.80
N SER A 113 -7.87 0.93 -7.92
CA SER A 113 -6.51 0.54 -8.28
C SER A 113 -5.62 0.54 -7.05
N HIS A 114 -5.02 -0.61 -6.80
CA HIS A 114 -4.22 -0.84 -5.61
C HIS A 114 -2.73 -0.69 -5.90
N VAL A 115 -2.05 0.20 -5.16
CA VAL A 115 -0.62 0.47 -5.32
C VAL A 115 0.15 0.04 -4.08
N VAL A 116 1.17 -0.78 -4.30
CA VAL A 116 2.11 -1.26 -3.27
C VAL A 116 3.55 -0.93 -3.66
N LEU A 117 4.43 -0.81 -2.66
CA LEU A 117 5.85 -0.51 -2.89
C LEU A 117 6.62 -1.69 -3.49
N ASP A 118 6.25 -2.90 -3.09
CA ASP A 118 6.79 -4.14 -3.63
C ASP A 118 5.76 -5.28 -3.50
N PHE A 119 6.02 -6.40 -4.19
CA PHE A 119 5.12 -7.56 -4.22
C PHE A 119 4.88 -8.16 -2.83
N ALA A 120 5.94 -8.34 -2.04
CA ALA A 120 5.85 -8.89 -0.69
C ALA A 120 5.12 -7.94 0.28
N GLY A 121 5.06 -6.65 -0.05
CA GLY A 121 4.28 -5.61 0.62
C GLY A 121 2.78 -5.88 0.54
N LEU A 122 2.32 -6.55 -0.52
CA LEU A 122 0.95 -7.09 -0.58
C LEU A 122 0.88 -8.49 0.04
N THR A 123 1.47 -9.49 -0.62
CA THR A 123 1.47 -10.88 -0.15
C THR A 123 2.51 -11.69 -0.91
N THR A 124 3.06 -12.73 -0.28
CA THR A 124 3.85 -13.75 -0.96
C THR A 124 3.04 -15.02 -1.25
N ASP A 125 1.80 -15.10 -0.77
CA ASP A 125 0.88 -16.19 -1.08
C ASP A 125 0.01 -15.83 -2.30
N VAL A 126 0.38 -16.40 -3.45
CA VAL A 126 -0.31 -16.19 -4.73
C VAL A 126 -1.71 -16.82 -4.73
N ASN A 127 -1.92 -17.91 -3.98
CA ASN A 127 -3.23 -18.57 -3.94
C ASN A 127 -4.22 -17.74 -3.12
N ASP A 128 -3.77 -17.20 -1.98
CA ASP A 128 -4.56 -16.25 -1.19
C ASP A 128 -4.84 -14.97 -1.98
N LEU A 129 -3.87 -14.45 -2.74
CA LEU A 129 -4.09 -13.28 -3.62
C LEU A 129 -5.20 -13.55 -4.64
N LYS A 130 -5.21 -14.72 -5.28
CA LYS A 130 -6.26 -15.09 -6.23
C LYS A 130 -7.63 -15.14 -5.56
N GLN A 131 -7.73 -15.71 -4.35
CA GLN A 131 -8.98 -15.73 -3.58
C GLN A 131 -9.41 -14.35 -3.11
N PHE A 132 -8.47 -13.45 -2.88
CA PHE A 132 -8.75 -12.06 -2.51
C PHE A 132 -9.31 -11.24 -3.68
N LEU A 133 -8.90 -11.53 -4.91
CA LEU A 133 -9.35 -10.85 -6.13
C LEU A 133 -10.68 -11.39 -6.70
N LEU A 134 -11.18 -12.51 -6.15
CA LEU A 134 -12.45 -13.15 -6.51
C LEU A 134 -13.53 -12.81 -5.48
#